data_AF-D7BSD7-F1
#
_entry.id   AF-D7BSD7-F1
#
_cell.length_a   1.000
_cell.length_b   1.000
_cell.length_c   1.000
_cell.angle_alpha   90.00
_cell.angle_beta   90.00
_cell.angle_gamma   90.00
#
_symmetry.space_group_name_H-M   'P 1'
#
loop_
_entity.id
_entity.type
_entity.pdbx_description
1 polymer ?
#
loop_
_entity_poly.entity_id
_entity_poly.type
_entity_poly.pdbx_seq_one_letter_code
_entity_poly.pdbx_strand_id
1 'polypeptide(L)' 'MQKRLRLKFPRPGTFKARPTFQADCARACRDCGALIPFLNEWERRRLDAEADELVGDEGEAKDEQ' A
#
# COMPACT_ATOMS: atom_id res chain seq x y z
N MET A 1 20.50 -9.36 7.72
CA MET A 1 19.04 -9.24 7.52
C MET A 1 18.77 -8.33 6.33
N GLN A 2 18.11 -8.82 5.28
CA GLN A 2 17.76 -7.99 4.12
C GLN A 2 16.54 -7.13 4.47
N LYS A 3 16.62 -5.81 4.26
CA LYS A 3 15.47 -4.90 4.48
C LYS A 3 14.50 -5.06 3.31
N ARG A 4 13.31 -5.64 3.57
CA ARG A 4 12.24 -5.76 2.57
C ARG A 4 11.62 -4.41 2.27
N LEU A 5 11.32 -4.16 1.00
CA LEU A 5 10.67 -2.93 0.55
C LEU A 5 9.17 -3.01 0.85
N ARG A 6 8.60 -1.92 1.38
CA ARG A 6 7.21 -1.90 1.86
C ARG A 6 6.44 -0.75 1.24
N LEU A 7 5.31 -1.07 0.62
CA LEU A 7 4.31 -0.10 0.21
C LEU A 7 3.42 0.23 1.42
N LYS A 8 3.19 1.52 1.68
CA LYS A 8 2.39 1.98 2.81
C LYS A 8 1.35 2.96 2.31
N PHE A 9 0.10 2.73 2.68
CA PHE A 9 -1.00 3.63 2.35
C PHE A 9 -1.28 4.60 3.51
N PRO A 10 -2.00 5.70 3.25
CA PRO A 10 -2.63 6.49 4.30
C PRO A 10 -3.49 5.61 5.22
N ARG A 11 -3.73 6.07 6.45
CA ARG A 11 -4.66 5.36 7.34
C ARG A 11 -6.08 5.75 6.92
N PRO A 12 -6.98 4.77 6.72
CA PRO A 12 -8.39 5.08 6.44
C PRO A 12 -9.17 5.55 7.68
N GLY A 13 -8.52 5.74 8.83
CA GLY A 13 -9.12 6.30 10.04
C GLY A 13 -8.11 6.38 11.19
N THR A 14 -8.38 7.22 12.18
CA THR A 14 -7.45 7.53 13.29
C THR A 14 -7.05 6.30 14.11
N PHE A 15 -7.97 5.35 14.27
CA PHE A 15 -7.79 4.11 15.05
C PHE A 15 -7.58 2.85 14.19
N LYS A 16 -7.60 2.96 12.85
CA LYS A 16 -7.34 1.81 11.97
C LYS A 16 -5.83 1.58 11.80
N ALA A 17 -5.44 0.31 11.69
CA ALA A 17 -4.06 -0.04 11.37
C ALA A 17 -3.68 0.56 10.00
N ARG A 18 -2.43 1.00 9.85
CA ARG A 18 -1.94 1.48 8.55
C ARG A 18 -1.79 0.29 7.61
N PRO A 19 -2.45 0.29 6.44
CA PRO A 19 -2.28 -0.76 5.46
C PRO A 19 -0.83 -0.77 4.93
N THR A 20 -0.20 -1.94 4.98
CA THR A 20 1.18 -2.13 4.50
C THR A 20 1.31 -3.45 3.75
N PHE A 21 2.01 -3.40 2.62
CA PHE A 21 2.20 -4.52 1.69
C PHE A 21 3.69 -4.72 1.42
N GLN A 22 4.12 -5.97 1.31
CA GLN A 22 5.51 -6.31 1.03
C GLN A 22 5.75 -6.34 -0.49
N ALA A 23 6.73 -5.56 -0.96
CA ALA A 23 7.25 -5.67 -2.32
C ALA A 23 8.54 -6.50 -2.27
N ASP A 24 8.39 -7.82 -2.34
CA ASP A 24 9.48 -8.79 -2.38
C ASP A 24 9.94 -9.15 -3.80
N CYS A 25 9.19 -8.68 -4.81
CA CYS A 25 9.53 -8.82 -6.22
C CYS A 25 10.01 -7.48 -6.79
N ALA A 26 10.88 -7.52 -7.79
CA ALA A 26 11.32 -6.34 -8.52
C ALA A 26 11.70 -6.67 -9.96
N ARG A 27 11.45 -5.72 -10.88
CA ARG A 27 11.93 -5.78 -12.26
C ARG A 27 13.19 -4.93 -12.38
N ALA A 28 14.26 -5.52 -12.90
CA ALA A 28 15.48 -4.81 -13.21
C ALA A 28 15.43 -4.24 -14.64
N CYS A 29 15.70 -2.95 -14.78
CA CYS A 29 16.01 -2.34 -16.06
C CYS A 29 17.43 -2.74 -16.46
N ARG A 30 17.57 -3.40 -17.61
CA ARG A 30 18.87 -3.88 -18.09
C ARG A 30 19.77 -2.76 -18.61
N ASP A 31 19.18 -1.63 -18.99
CA ASP A 31 19.90 -0.53 -19.62
C ASP A 31 20.47 0.46 -18.59
N CYS A 32 19.70 0.79 -17.53
CA CYS A 32 20.11 1.77 -16.51
C CYS A 32 20.31 1.18 -15.11
N GLY A 33 20.05 -0.10 -14.89
CA GLY A 33 20.20 -0.76 -13.59
C GLY A 33 19.12 -0.40 -12.55
N ALA A 34 18.10 0.36 -12.92
CA ALA A 34 17.00 0.70 -12.02
C ALA A 34 16.22 -0.55 -11.59
N LEU A 35 15.77 -0.58 -10.34
CA LEU A 35 14.86 -1.60 -9.81
C LEU A 35 13.49 -0.99 -9.61
N ILE A 36 12.47 -1.61 -10.21
CA ILE A 36 11.06 -1.26 -10.04
C ILE A 36 10.42 -2.34 -9.17
N PRO A 37 10.21 -2.11 -7.87
CA PRO A 37 9.57 -3.07 -6.99
C PRO A 37 8.10 -3.25 -7.33
N PHE A 38 7.57 -4.45 -7.15
CA PHE A 38 6.15 -4.75 -7.31
C PHE A 38 5.71 -5.82 -6.31
N LEU A 39 4.39 -5.93 -6.13
CA LEU A 39 3.79 -6.90 -5.21
C LEU A 39 3.78 -8.30 -5.83
N ASN A 40 4.05 -9.32 -5.02
CA ASN A 40 3.77 -10.69 -5.42
C ASN A 40 2.24 -10.91 -5.55
N GLU A 41 1.85 -12.09 -6.04
CA GLU A 41 0.44 -12.39 -6.30
C GLU A 41 -0.44 -12.31 -5.04
N TRP A 42 0.07 -12.76 -3.89
CA TRP A 42 -0.68 -12.75 -2.64
C TRP A 42 -0.89 -11.32 -2.13
N GLU A 43 0.18 -10.53 -2.08
CA GLU A 43 0.13 -9.11 -1.67
C GLU A 43 -0.73 -8.29 -2.64
N ARG A 44 -0.69 -8.59 -3.95
CA ARG A 44 -1.55 -7.95 -4.94
C ARG A 44 -3.03 -8.29 -4.70
N ARG A 45 -3.38 -9.57 -4.50
CA ARG A 45 -4.77 -9.97 -4.21
C ARG A 45 -5.28 -9.34 -2.92
N ARG A 46 -4.42 -9.23 -1.91
CA ARG A 46 -4.74 -8.55 -0.65
C ARG A 46 -4.96 -7.06 -0.86
N LEU A 47 -4.10 -6.42 -1.67
CA LEU A 47 -4.28 -5.02 -2.04
C LEU A 47 -5.61 -4.81 -2.78
N ASP A 48 -5.93 -5.66 -3.77
CA ASP A 48 -7.17 -5.57 -4.54
C ASP A 48 -8.41 -5.75 -3.64
N ALA A 49 -8.34 -6.62 -2.64
CA ALA A 49 -9.44 -6.84 -1.69
C ALA A 49 -9.63 -5.69 -0.69
N GLU A 50 -8.54 -5.02 -0.31
CA GLU A 50 -8.57 -3.88 0.62
C GLU A 50 -8.75 -2.54 -0.11
N ALA A 51 -8.67 -2.51 -1.46
CA ALA A 51 -8.55 -1.30 -2.27
C ALA A 51 -9.67 -0.27 -2.02
N ASP A 52 -10.91 -0.74 -1.92
CA ASP A 52 -12.08 0.11 -1.66
C ASP A 52 -12.02 0.77 -0.26
N GLU A 53 -11.33 0.13 0.70
CA GLU A 53 -11.16 0.64 2.06
C GLU A 53 -9.91 1.53 2.23
N LEU A 54 -9.07 1.66 1.20
CA LEU A 54 -7.85 2.48 1.24
C LEU A 54 -8.12 3.97 0.96
N VAL A 55 -9.30 4.31 0.44
CA VAL A 55 -9.73 5.70 0.28
C VAL A 55 -10.05 6.23 1.67
N GLY A 56 -9.22 7.14 2.17
CA GLY A 56 -9.55 7.86 3.39
C GLY A 56 -10.77 8.73 3.12
N ASP A 57 -11.84 8.56 3.92
CA ASP A 57 -12.87 9.59 4.05
C ASP A 57 -12.22 10.86 4.62
N GLU A 58 -11.65 11.67 3.74
CA GLU A 58 -11.44 13.09 4.00
C GLU A 58 -12.81 13.78 3.90
N GLY A 59 -13.63 13.61 4.94
CA GLY A 59 -14.74 14.51 5.24
C GLY A 59 -16.13 13.89 5.29
N GLU A 60 -16.56 13.50 6.48
CA GLU A 60 -17.87 13.89 7.01
C GLU A 60 -17.74 14.15 8.51
N ALA A 61 -17.13 15.29 8.86
CA ALA A 61 -17.46 15.95 10.12
C ALA A 61 -18.88 16.50 9.98
N LYS A 62 -19.88 15.66 10.25
CA LYS A 62 -21.24 16.15 10.54
C LYS A 62 -21.26 16.65 11.98
N ASP A 63 -20.74 17.85 12.18
CA ASP A 63 -21.24 18.74 13.22
C ASP A 63 -22.41 19.51 12.58
N GLU A 64 -23.64 19.11 12.87
CA GLU A 64 -24.76 20.04 12.82
C GLU A 64 -25.70 19.74 13.98
N GLN A 65 -25.99 20.81 14.72
CA GLN A 65 -26.46 20.90 16.09
C GLN A 65 -27.99 21.02 16.16
#